data_AF-A0AAU8AIK8-F1
#
_entry.id   AF-A0AAU8AIK8-F1
#
_cell.length_a   1.000
_cell.length_b   1.000
_cell.length_c   1.000
_cell.angle_alpha   90.00
_cell.angle_beta   90.00
_cell.angle_gamma   90.00
#
_symmetry.space_group_name_H-M   'P 1'
#
loop_
_entity.id
_entity.type
_entity.pdbx_description
1 polymer ?
#
loop_
_entity_poly.entity_id
_entity_poly.type
_entity_poly.pdbx_seq_one_letter_code
_entity_poly.pdbx_strand_id
1 'polypeptide(L)' 'MIPDASNPCWRRVLTSEAELSGAVLATKILVTRLRREVRSKPADMTGKIAELRGYFEKNAFATKDIALF' A
#
# COMPACT_ATOMS: atom_id res chain seq x y z
N MET A 1 13.89 2.44 3.18
CA MET A 1 13.32 3.25 4.29
C MET A 1 11.81 3.31 4.10
N ILE A 2 11.04 3.11 5.17
CA ILE A 2 9.57 3.15 5.10
C ILE A 2 9.12 4.61 5.27
N PRO A 3 8.38 5.20 4.32
CA PRO A 3 7.87 6.55 4.45
C PRO A 3 6.94 6.73 5.66
N ASP A 4 6.83 7.97 6.13
CA ASP A 4 5.82 8.34 7.13
C ASP A 4 4.39 8.10 6.59
N ALA A 5 3.42 7.90 7.49
CA ALA A 5 2.03 7.67 7.12
C ALA A 5 1.40 8.85 6.35
N SER A 6 1.90 10.07 6.54
CA SER A 6 1.45 11.25 5.77
C SER A 6 1.97 11.29 4.34
N ASN A 7 2.91 10.41 3.96
CA ASN A 7 3.49 10.44 2.63
C ASN A 7 2.42 10.18 1.54
N PRO A 8 2.33 11.03 0.50
CA PRO A 8 1.32 10.89 -0.54
C PRO A 8 1.44 9.59 -1.37
N CYS A 9 2.59 8.90 -1.36
CA CYS A 9 2.77 7.64 -2.08
C CYS A 9 1.75 6.57 -1.64
N TRP A 10 1.42 6.51 -0.35
CA TRP A 10 0.45 5.54 0.17
C TRP A 10 -0.95 5.78 -0.39
N ARG A 11 -1.37 7.05 -0.42
CA ARG A 11 -2.66 7.41 -1.02
C ARG A 11 -2.65 7.10 -2.50
N ARG A 12 -1.57 7.47 -3.21
CA ARG A 12 -1.42 7.23 -4.65
C ARG A 12 -1.55 5.75 -4.99
N VAL A 13 -0.82 4.88 -4.30
CA VAL A 13 -0.89 3.43 -4.58
C VAL A 13 -2.27 2.85 -4.28
N LEU A 14 -2.99 3.36 -3.28
CA LEU A 14 -4.33 2.90 -2.89
C LEU A 14 -5.46 3.44 -3.78
N THR A 15 -5.23 4.54 -4.51
CA THR A 15 -6.21 5.09 -5.46
C THR A 15 -5.89 4.79 -6.92
N SER A 16 -4.65 4.40 -7.22
CA SER A 16 -4.21 4.07 -8.57
C SER A 16 -4.71 2.69 -9.03
N GLU A 17 -4.87 2.51 -10.33
CA GLU A 17 -5.10 1.20 -10.96
C GLU A 17 -3.81 0.62 -11.57
N ALA A 18 -2.67 1.31 -11.41
CA ALA A 18 -1.38 0.86 -11.91
C ALA A 18 -1.01 -0.51 -11.33
N GLU A 19 -0.56 -1.39 -12.21
CA GLU A 19 -0.06 -2.70 -11.85
C GLU A 19 1.30 -2.58 -11.16
N LEU A 20 1.50 -3.29 -10.06
CA LEU A 20 2.77 -3.32 -9.33
C LEU A 20 3.69 -4.39 -9.92
N SER A 21 3.98 -4.27 -11.22
CA SER A 21 4.76 -5.23 -12.03
C SER A 21 6.23 -5.23 -11.60
N GLY A 22 6.52 -5.91 -10.49
CA GLY A 22 7.83 -5.93 -9.83
C GLY A 22 7.72 -6.15 -8.31
N ALA A 23 6.54 -5.88 -7.74
CA ALA A 23 6.28 -6.17 -6.34
C ALA A 23 6.14 -7.67 -6.09
N VAL A 24 6.45 -8.09 -4.87
CA VAL A 24 6.20 -9.47 -4.45
C VAL A 24 4.69 -9.77 -4.43
N LEU A 25 4.33 -11.04 -4.62
CA LEU A 25 2.93 -11.47 -4.70
C LEU A 25 2.11 -11.03 -3.48
N ALA A 26 2.68 -11.12 -2.28
CA ALA A 26 2.01 -10.69 -1.05
C ALA A 26 1.65 -9.20 -1.07
N THR A 27 2.56 -8.33 -1.54
CA THR A 27 2.30 -6.89 -1.70
C THR A 27 1.19 -6.64 -2.72
N LYS A 28 1.21 -7.35 -3.86
CA LYS A 28 0.17 -7.23 -4.90
C LYS A 28 -1.22 -7.59 -4.35
N ILE A 29 -1.31 -8.69 -3.60
CA ILE A 29 -2.56 -9.16 -2.99
C ILE A 29 -3.06 -8.14 -1.96
N LEU A 30 -2.17 -7.68 -1.08
CA LEU A 30 -2.51 -6.69 -0.06
C LEU A 30 -3.02 -5.39 -0.69
N VAL A 31 -2.26 -4.81 -1.61
CA VAL A 31 -2.63 -3.55 -2.26
C VAL A 31 -3.95 -3.69 -3.03
N THR A 32 -4.18 -4.80 -3.72
CA THR A 32 -5.46 -5.07 -4.41
C THR A 32 -6.63 -5.11 -3.44
N ARG A 33 -6.48 -5.80 -2.30
CA ARG A 33 -7.51 -5.81 -1.24
C ARG A 33 -7.76 -4.39 -0.72
N LEU A 34 -6.72 -3.66 -0.35
CA LEU A 34 -6.84 -2.33 0.21
C LEU A 34 -7.46 -1.33 -0.78
N ARG A 35 -7.11 -1.40 -2.06
CA ARG A 35 -7.74 -0.61 -3.14
C ARG A 35 -9.25 -0.85 -3.20
N ARG A 36 -9.68 -2.12 -3.11
CA ARG A 36 -11.11 -2.47 -3.11
C ARG A 36 -11.84 -1.91 -1.88
N GLU A 37 -11.23 -2.03 -0.70
CA GLU A 37 -11.80 -1.52 0.55
C GLU A 37 -11.89 0.00 0.56
N VAL A 38 -10.85 0.71 0.09
CA VAL A 38 -10.86 2.16 -0.09
C VAL A 38 -11.93 2.58 -1.09
N ARG A 39 -12.12 1.85 -2.20
CA ARG A 39 -13.18 2.13 -3.17
C ARG A 39 -14.58 1.96 -2.55
N SER A 40 -14.75 0.97 -1.68
CA SER A 40 -16.02 0.73 -0.98
C SER A 40 -16.27 1.69 0.18
N LYS A 41 -15.22 2.14 0.86
CA LYS A 41 -15.29 3.01 2.04
C LYS A 41 -14.14 4.03 2.03
N PRO A 42 -14.24 5.11 1.25
CA PRO A 42 -13.15 6.09 1.09
C PRO A 42 -12.77 6.80 2.39
N ALA A 43 -13.70 6.89 3.34
CA ALA A 43 -13.48 7.49 4.66
C ALA A 43 -12.44 6.73 5.52
N ASP A 44 -12.15 5.46 5.20
CA ASP A 44 -11.21 4.63 5.95
C ASP A 44 -9.77 4.65 5.38
N MET A 45 -9.47 5.62 4.50
CA MET A 45 -8.15 5.73 3.85
C MET A 45 -6.99 5.70 4.85
N THR A 46 -7.08 6.45 5.94
CA THR A 46 -6.01 6.54 6.95
C THR A 46 -5.75 5.19 7.62
N GLY A 47 -6.80 4.42 7.90
CA GLY A 47 -6.68 3.08 8.46
C GLY A 47 -5.96 2.12 7.50
N LYS A 48 -6.29 2.21 6.20
CA LYS A 48 -5.66 1.38 5.15
C LYS A 48 -4.21 1.75 4.89
N ILE A 49 -3.85 3.03 5.01
CA ILE A 49 -2.44 3.48 4.96
C ILE A 49 -1.67 2.91 6.15
N ALA A 50 -2.22 2.97 7.37
CA ALA A 50 -1.58 2.40 8.56
C ALA A 50 -1.38 0.88 8.43
N GLU A 51 -2.37 0.17 7.89
CA GLU A 51 -2.32 -1.26 7.62
C GLU A 51 -1.22 -1.63 6.60
N LEU A 52 -1.16 -0.90 5.48
CA LEU A 52 -0.14 -1.09 4.45
C LEU A 52 1.27 -0.80 4.98
N ARG A 53 1.44 0.29 5.72
CA ARG A 53 2.71 0.65 6.35
C ARG A 53 3.15 -0.40 7.37
N GLY A 54 2.23 -0.86 8.23
CA GLY A 54 2.48 -1.91 9.21
C GLY A 54 2.87 -3.24 8.57
N TYR A 55 2.37 -3.55 7.37
CA TYR A 55 2.85 -4.69 6.61
C TYR A 55 4.33 -4.55 6.25
N PHE A 56 4.78 -3.39 5.75
CA PHE A 56 6.19 -3.18 5.42
C PHE A 56 7.11 -3.12 6.65
N GLU A 57 6.62 -2.62 7.79
CA GLU A 57 7.36 -2.64 9.06
C GLU A 57 7.62 -4.07 9.53
N LYS A 58 6.64 -4.97 9.35
CA LYS A 58 6.76 -6.38 9.72
C LYS A 58 7.50 -7.22 8.69
N ASN A 59 7.55 -6.78 7.43
CA ASN A 59 8.07 -7.56 6.30
C ASN A 59 9.18 -6.79 5.59
N ALA A 60 10.40 -6.85 6.16
CA ALA A 60 11.57 -6.17 5.61
C ALA A 60 11.85 -6.51 4.13
N PHE A 61 11.60 -7.76 3.71
CA PHE A 61 11.81 -8.21 2.33
C PHE A 61 10.92 -7.49 1.29
N ALA A 62 9.76 -6.99 1.72
CA ALA A 62 8.80 -6.31 0.86
C ALA A 62 9.10 -4.81 0.75
N THR A 63 9.92 -4.23 1.63
CA THR A 63 10.19 -2.78 1.66
C THR A 63 10.74 -2.21 0.36
N LYS A 64 11.38 -3.04 -0.48
CA LYS A 64 11.81 -2.68 -1.84
C LYS A 64 10.64 -2.33 -2.77
N ASP A 65 9.46 -2.90 -2.54
CA ASP A 65 8.27 -2.68 -3.36
C ASP A 65 7.70 -1.27 -3.19
N ILE A 66 8.05 -0.57 -2.10
CA ILE A 66 7.65 0.83 -1.85
C ILE A 66 8.17 1.75 -2.96
N ALA A 67 9.26 1.41 -3.64
CA ALA A 67 9.77 2.16 -4.78
C ALA A 67 8.80 2.18 -5.99
N LEU A 68 7.79 1.30 -6.00
CA LEU A 68 6.79 1.19 -7.07
C LEU A 68 5.50 1.97 -6.76
N PHE A 69 5.41 2.61 -5.59
CA PHE A 69 4.18 3.25 -5.07
C PHE A 69 4.08 4.69 -5.52
#